data_AF-A0A1Y1QJV6-F1
#
_entry.id   AF-A0A1Y1QJV6-F1
#
_cell.length_a   1.000
_cell.length_b   1.000
_cell.length_c   1.000
_cell.angle_alpha   90.00
_cell.angle_beta   90.00
_cell.angle_gamma   90.00
#
_symmetry.space_group_name_H-M   'P 1'
#
loop_
_entity.id
_entity.type
_entity.pdbx_description
1 polymer ?
#
loop_
_entity_poly.entity_id
_entity_poly.type
_entity_poly.pdbx_seq_one_letter_code
_entity_poly.pdbx_strand_id
1 'polypeptide(L)'
;RALSEVVTDMRAKLADFPLPEGYFVTIGGQFEAQEQAAQRITLLAAVAALLVFLTLYSRYQSTTLALLIMANIPLALVGSVIGLWLSGQPLSVAALIGFITLAGISTRNGILKTSHYINLMRMEGETFSRAMIIRGSLERVSPVLMTALVAAFALMPLLFEAEQPGTEILHPVAVVIFSGLISSTLLDTFLTPAMFWLFGRKPAEKLLDSTEEGAF
;
A
#
# COMPACT_ATOMS: atom_id res chain seq x y z
N ARG A 1 23.56 -2.10 12.60
CA ARG A 1 23.47 -0.62 12.53
C ARG A 1 23.23 -0.25 11.09
N ALA A 2 22.24 0.61 10.82
CA ALA A 2 21.92 0.97 9.45
C ALA A 2 23.03 1.87 8.88
N LEU A 3 23.31 1.74 7.59
CA LEU A 3 24.29 2.58 6.89
C LEU A 3 23.93 4.08 7.02
N SER A 4 22.64 4.39 7.09
CA SER A 4 22.11 5.73 7.33
C SER A 4 22.47 6.31 8.70
N GLU A 5 22.47 5.51 9.76
CA GLU A 5 22.84 5.97 11.11
C GLU A 5 24.33 6.33 11.16
N VAL A 6 25.19 5.50 10.57
CA VAL A 6 26.64 5.73 10.52
C VAL A 6 26.98 6.99 9.72
N VAL A 7 26.31 7.20 8.59
CA VAL A 7 26.51 8.41 7.76
C VAL A 7 26.01 9.66 8.48
N THR A 8 24.91 9.56 9.23
CA THR A 8 24.38 10.66 10.04
C THR A 8 25.34 11.03 11.17
N ASP A 9 25.87 10.04 11.88
CA ASP A 9 26.90 10.24 12.92
C ASP A 9 28.19 10.84 12.34
N MET A 10 28.60 10.41 11.14
CA MET A 10 29.73 11.00 10.43
C MET A 10 29.45 12.47 10.08
N ARG A 11 28.29 12.81 9.52
CA ARG A 11 27.92 14.20 9.21
C ARG A 11 27.93 15.07 10.47
N ALA A 12 27.39 14.56 11.58
CA ALA A 12 27.35 15.30 12.85
C ALA A 12 28.77 15.62 13.35
N LYS A 13 29.69 14.65 13.30
CA LYS A 13 31.09 14.88 13.71
C LYS A 13 31.90 15.74 12.73
N LEU A 14 31.57 15.68 11.44
CA LEU A 14 32.21 16.50 10.40
C LEU A 14 31.72 17.95 10.42
N ALA A 15 30.50 18.20 10.93
CA ALA A 15 29.97 19.56 11.10
C ALA A 15 30.72 20.37 12.17
N ASP A 16 31.26 19.71 13.19
CA ASP A 16 32.08 20.34 14.24
C ASP A 16 33.54 20.56 13.82
N PHE A 17 33.94 20.12 12.62
CA PHE A 17 35.30 20.32 12.11
C PHE A 17 35.38 21.58 11.25
N PRO A 18 36.17 22.60 11.65
CA PRO A 18 36.36 23.79 10.83
C PRO A 18 37.17 23.41 9.58
N LEU A 19 36.49 23.30 8.45
CA LEU A 19 37.11 23.07 7.15
C LEU A 19 37.72 24.39 6.64
N PRO A 20 38.94 24.36 6.04
CA PRO A 20 39.53 25.54 5.40
C PRO A 20 38.63 26.06 4.27
N GLU A 21 38.66 27.37 4.01
CA GLU A 21 37.87 27.98 2.93
C GLU A 21 38.15 27.29 1.58
N GLY A 22 37.09 26.90 0.88
CA GLY A 22 37.16 26.18 -0.40
C GLY A 22 37.08 24.66 -0.31
N TYR A 23 37.11 24.06 0.88
CA TYR A 23 36.92 22.62 1.08
C TYR A 23 35.46 22.28 1.43
N PHE A 24 34.90 21.30 0.74
CA PHE A 24 33.59 20.71 1.03
C PHE A 24 33.74 19.20 1.17
N VAL A 25 33.01 18.61 2.12
CA VAL A 25 33.00 17.17 2.35
C VAL A 25 31.77 16.58 1.69
N THR A 26 31.98 15.68 0.73
CA THR A 26 30.91 14.87 0.15
C THR A 26 31.06 13.43 0.64
N ILE A 27 29.96 12.84 1.12
CA ILE A 27 29.92 11.42 1.52
C ILE A 27 29.35 10.66 0.32
N GLY A 28 30.25 10.17 -0.54
CA GLY A 28 29.89 9.37 -1.71
C GLY A 28 29.80 7.86 -1.43
N GLY A 29 29.60 7.08 -2.49
CA GLY A 29 29.61 5.61 -2.44
C GLY A 29 28.21 4.98 -2.35
N GLN A 30 28.10 3.82 -1.68
CA GLN A 30 26.87 3.03 -1.67
C GLN A 30 25.68 3.76 -1.02
N PHE A 31 25.93 4.64 -0.05
CA PHE A 31 24.91 5.45 0.59
C PHE A 31 24.29 6.47 -0.38
N GLU A 32 25.13 7.17 -1.16
CA GLU A 32 24.66 8.11 -2.17
C GLU A 32 23.84 7.40 -3.25
N ALA A 33 24.30 6.24 -3.71
CA ALA A 33 23.54 5.41 -4.66
C ALA A 33 22.19 4.96 -4.08
N GLN A 34 22.14 4.59 -2.80
CA GLN A 34 20.90 4.21 -2.10
C GLN A 34 19.95 5.41 -1.96
N GLU A 35 20.45 6.59 -1.62
CA GLU A 35 19.66 7.82 -1.49
C GLU A 35 19.07 8.24 -2.85
N GLN A 36 19.89 8.26 -3.91
CA GLN A 36 19.42 8.55 -5.27
C GLN A 36 18.39 7.53 -5.76
N ALA A 37 18.60 6.23 -5.48
CA ALA A 37 17.63 5.19 -5.81
C ALA A 37 16.31 5.36 -5.05
N ALA A 38 16.36 5.64 -3.75
CA ALA A 38 15.18 5.90 -2.94
C ALA A 38 14.38 7.09 -3.49
N GLN A 39 15.03 8.22 -3.78
CA GLN A 39 14.37 9.40 -4.36
C GLN A 39 13.69 9.08 -5.70
N ARG A 40 14.39 8.37 -6.60
CA ARG A 40 13.81 7.95 -7.89
C ARG A 40 12.61 7.03 -7.70
N ILE A 41 12.69 6.06 -6.79
CA ILE A 41 11.58 5.14 -6.49
C ILE A 41 10.40 5.88 -5.89
N THR A 42 10.62 6.82 -4.98
CA THR A 42 9.54 7.64 -4.41
C THR A 42 8.84 8.47 -5.48
N LEU A 43 9.59 9.09 -6.39
CA LEU A 43 9.02 9.82 -7.52
C LEU A 43 8.17 8.90 -8.41
N LEU A 44 8.72 7.75 -8.80
CA LEU A 44 7.99 6.76 -9.62
C LEU A 44 6.75 6.22 -8.90
N ALA A 45 6.82 6.00 -7.59
CA ALA A 45 5.67 5.57 -6.79
C ALA A 45 4.57 6.63 -6.75
N ALA A 46 4.93 7.91 -6.65
CA ALA A 46 3.96 9.01 -6.72
C ALA A 46 3.29 9.08 -8.10
N VAL A 47 4.06 8.93 -9.18
CA VAL A 47 3.51 8.85 -10.55
C VAL A 47 2.60 7.63 -10.70
N ALA A 48 2.99 6.46 -10.19
CA ALA A 48 2.18 5.26 -10.22
C ALA A 48 0.86 5.44 -9.43
N ALA A 49 0.91 6.05 -8.24
CA ALA A 49 -0.28 6.35 -7.45
C ALA A 49 -1.24 7.30 -8.19
N LEU A 50 -0.70 8.30 -8.90
CA LEU A 50 -1.50 9.18 -9.76
C LEU A 50 -2.15 8.41 -10.92
N LEU A 51 -1.42 7.53 -11.60
CA LEU A 51 -1.97 6.70 -12.67
C LEU A 51 -3.05 5.74 -12.18
N VAL A 52 -2.87 5.14 -10.99
CA VAL A 52 -3.90 4.34 -10.33
C VAL A 52 -5.13 5.20 -10.03
N PHE A 53 -4.96 6.39 -9.46
CA PHE A 53 -6.09 7.31 -9.21
C PHE A 53 -6.85 7.63 -10.50
N LEU A 54 -6.15 8.00 -11.57
CA LEU A 54 -6.76 8.31 -12.87
C LEU A 54 -7.50 7.11 -13.46
N THR A 55 -6.95 5.91 -13.33
CA THR A 55 -7.58 4.67 -13.78
C THR A 55 -8.86 4.37 -12.98
N LEU A 56 -8.83 4.56 -11.67
CA LEU A 56 -10.01 4.42 -10.81
C LEU A 56 -11.06 5.47 -11.12
N TYR A 57 -10.66 6.72 -11.30
CA TYR A 57 -11.55 7.80 -11.67
C TYR A 57 -12.23 7.54 -13.02
N SER A 58 -11.47 7.06 -14.02
CA SER A 58 -12.02 6.66 -15.31
C SER A 58 -13.04 5.52 -15.19
N ARG A 59 -12.77 4.53 -14.34
CA ARG A 59 -13.66 3.37 -14.15
C ARG A 59 -14.94 3.67 -13.38
N TYR A 60 -14.88 4.50 -12.34
CA TYR A 60 -15.99 4.76 -11.41
C TYR A 60 -16.62 6.14 -11.57
N GLN A 61 -16.04 7.02 -12.41
CA GLN A 61 -16.47 8.41 -12.64
C GLN A 61 -16.73 9.21 -11.35
N SER A 62 -16.04 8.85 -10.27
CA SER A 62 -16.24 9.41 -8.94
C SER A 62 -14.93 9.50 -8.19
N THR A 63 -14.59 10.73 -7.78
CA THR A 63 -13.43 11.01 -6.93
C THR A 63 -13.58 10.35 -5.56
N THR A 64 -14.78 10.33 -5.00
CA THR A 64 -15.06 9.72 -3.70
C THR A 64 -14.79 8.21 -3.70
N LEU A 65 -15.25 7.49 -4.74
CA LEU A 65 -15.00 6.04 -4.84
C LEU A 65 -13.52 5.74 -5.09
N ALA A 66 -12.85 6.54 -5.92
CA ALA A 66 -11.41 6.41 -6.15
C ALA A 66 -10.61 6.64 -4.85
N LEU A 67 -10.91 7.70 -4.10
CA LEU A 67 -10.25 8.00 -2.83
C LEU A 67 -10.54 6.96 -1.74
N LEU A 68 -11.76 6.41 -1.69
CA LEU A 68 -12.11 5.33 -0.78
C LEU A 68 -11.23 4.10 -1.02
N ILE A 69 -11.05 3.71 -2.28
CA ILE A 69 -10.17 2.59 -2.64
C ILE A 69 -8.71 2.91 -2.28
N MET A 70 -8.26 4.14 -2.56
CA MET A 70 -6.89 4.55 -2.23
C MET A 70 -6.63 4.68 -0.73
N ALA A 71 -7.65 4.91 0.10
CA ALA A 71 -7.51 4.97 1.56
C ALA A 71 -6.98 3.66 2.15
N ASN A 72 -7.12 2.53 1.45
CA ASN A 72 -6.56 1.25 1.87
C ASN A 72 -5.01 1.21 1.81
N ILE A 73 -4.39 2.05 0.97
CA ILE A 73 -2.93 2.10 0.85
C ILE A 73 -2.29 2.53 2.19
N PRO A 74 -2.62 3.70 2.79
CA PRO A 74 -2.12 4.08 4.11
C PRO A 74 -2.34 3.02 5.19
N LEU A 75 -3.49 2.36 5.19
CA LEU A 75 -3.80 1.30 6.15
C LEU A 75 -2.80 0.15 6.07
N ALA A 76 -2.48 -0.29 4.86
CA ALA A 76 -1.51 -1.35 4.63
C ALA A 76 -0.10 -0.91 5.05
N LEU A 77 0.27 0.35 4.76
CA LEU A 77 1.58 0.90 5.14
C LEU A 77 1.80 0.93 6.65
N VAL A 78 0.77 1.20 7.46
CA VAL A 78 0.89 1.19 8.92
C VAL A 78 1.37 -0.17 9.43
N GLY A 79 0.76 -1.27 8.97
CA GLY A 79 1.19 -2.62 9.33
C GLY A 79 2.62 -2.93 8.92
N SER A 80 2.99 -2.51 7.71
CA SER A 80 4.34 -2.70 7.17
C SER A 80 5.42 -1.96 7.94
N VAL A 81 5.16 -0.70 8.32
CA VAL A 81 6.11 0.10 9.11
C VAL A 81 6.30 -0.54 10.49
N ILE A 82 5.22 -1.00 11.13
CA ILE A 82 5.29 -1.70 12.40
C ILE A 82 6.07 -3.02 12.25
N GLY A 83 5.83 -3.78 11.19
CA GLY A 83 6.55 -5.03 10.93
C GLY A 83 8.04 -4.82 10.72
N LEU A 84 8.42 -3.78 9.97
CA LEU A 84 9.83 -3.43 9.74
C LEU A 84 10.52 -2.97 11.03
N TRP A 85 9.80 -2.22 11.88
CA TRP A 85 10.30 -1.80 13.19
C TRP A 85 10.50 -2.98 14.14
N LEU A 86 9.53 -3.90 14.21
CA LEU A 86 9.61 -5.10 15.06
C LEU A 86 10.70 -6.08 14.62
N SER A 87 10.96 -6.19 13.31
CA SER A 87 12.04 -7.04 12.79
C SER A 87 13.42 -6.40 12.85
N GLY A 88 13.52 -5.13 13.26
CA GLY A 88 14.77 -4.38 13.32
C GLY A 88 15.41 -4.13 11.95
N GLN A 89 14.64 -4.26 10.86
CA GLN A 89 15.15 -4.12 9.51
C GLN A 89 15.23 -2.63 9.10
N PRO A 90 16.27 -2.21 8.38
CA PRO A 90 16.40 -0.82 7.96
C PRO A 90 15.40 -0.49 6.86
N LEU A 91 15.06 0.80 6.75
CA LEU A 91 14.37 1.32 5.57
C LEU A 91 15.32 1.31 4.37
N SER A 92 15.32 0.21 3.62
CA SER A 92 16.15 -0.01 2.44
C SER A 92 15.37 0.18 1.14
N VAL A 93 16.07 0.24 0.01
CA VAL A 93 15.46 0.21 -1.33
C VAL A 93 14.57 -1.03 -1.51
N ALA A 94 14.97 -2.16 -0.94
CA ALA A 94 14.17 -3.37 -0.99
C ALA A 94 12.85 -3.22 -0.21
N ALA A 95 12.88 -2.63 0.99
CA ALA A 95 11.66 -2.32 1.75
C ALA A 95 10.71 -1.40 0.96
N LEU A 96 11.24 -0.39 0.24
CA LEU A 96 10.43 0.48 -0.65
C LEU A 96 9.69 -0.31 -1.74
N ILE A 97 10.35 -1.27 -2.37
CA ILE A 97 9.70 -2.16 -3.36
C ILE A 97 8.58 -2.97 -2.71
N GLY A 98 8.80 -3.45 -1.47
CA GLY A 98 7.76 -4.12 -0.68
C GLY A 98 6.53 -3.23 -0.43
N PHE A 99 6.74 -1.96 -0.04
CA PHE A 99 5.64 -1.02 0.22
C PHE A 99 4.81 -0.75 -1.05
N ILE A 100 5.47 -0.58 -2.20
CA ILE A 100 4.79 -0.37 -3.49
C ILE A 100 3.98 -1.62 -3.88
N THR A 101 4.58 -2.79 -3.72
CA THR A 101 3.91 -4.07 -4.02
C THR A 101 2.66 -4.25 -3.17
N LEU A 102 2.79 -3.98 -1.87
CA LEU A 102 1.66 -4.03 -0.94
C LEU A 102 0.57 -3.01 -1.27
N ALA A 103 0.94 -1.77 -1.64
CA ALA A 103 -0.03 -0.75 -2.05
C ALA A 103 -0.86 -1.24 -3.24
N GLY A 104 -0.24 -1.93 -4.21
CA GLY A 104 -0.94 -2.57 -5.33
C GLY A 104 -1.90 -3.68 -4.89
N ILE A 105 -1.45 -4.59 -4.01
CA ILE A 105 -2.30 -5.68 -3.48
C ILE A 105 -3.49 -5.11 -2.70
N SER A 106 -3.26 -4.12 -1.83
CA SER A 106 -4.29 -3.47 -1.04
C SER A 106 -5.30 -2.71 -1.91
N THR A 107 -4.82 -1.97 -2.92
CA THR A 107 -5.69 -1.29 -3.90
C THR A 107 -6.56 -2.29 -4.65
N ARG A 108 -5.99 -3.42 -5.10
CA ARG A 108 -6.75 -4.50 -5.76
C ARG A 108 -7.86 -5.04 -4.86
N ASN A 109 -7.60 -5.24 -3.58
CA ASN A 109 -8.62 -5.70 -2.63
C ASN A 109 -9.74 -4.66 -2.46
N GLY A 110 -9.38 -3.37 -2.36
CA GLY A 110 -10.35 -2.28 -2.32
C GLY A 110 -11.22 -2.19 -3.58
N ILE A 111 -10.61 -2.36 -4.77
CA ILE A 111 -11.32 -2.41 -6.05
C ILE A 111 -12.35 -3.55 -6.05
N LEU A 112 -11.93 -4.76 -5.67
CA LEU A 112 -12.80 -5.94 -5.70
C LEU A 112 -13.97 -5.84 -4.74
N LYS A 113 -13.77 -5.30 -3.52
CA LYS A 113 -14.85 -5.05 -2.56
C LYS A 113 -15.83 -4.00 -3.07
N THR A 114 -15.31 -2.85 -3.52
CA THR A 114 -16.15 -1.74 -4.01
C THR A 114 -16.94 -2.13 -5.27
N SER A 115 -16.28 -2.82 -6.21
CA SER A 115 -16.94 -3.37 -7.40
C SER A 115 -18.05 -4.34 -7.04
N HIS A 116 -17.87 -5.16 -6.02
CA HIS A 116 -18.89 -6.11 -5.58
C HIS A 116 -20.13 -5.41 -5.02
N TYR A 117 -19.98 -4.37 -4.19
CA TYR A 117 -21.12 -3.60 -3.71
C TYR A 117 -21.91 -2.96 -4.85
N ILE A 118 -21.20 -2.38 -5.83
CA ILE A 118 -21.83 -1.77 -7.01
C ILE A 118 -22.53 -2.85 -7.85
N ASN A 119 -21.93 -4.04 -7.95
CA ASN A 119 -22.52 -5.16 -8.69
C ASN A 119 -23.81 -5.67 -8.02
N LEU A 120 -23.88 -5.73 -6.69
CA LEU A 120 -25.12 -6.08 -5.97
C LEU A 120 -26.24 -5.07 -6.29
N MET A 121 -25.94 -3.78 -6.28
CA MET A 121 -26.93 -2.75 -6.62
C MET A 121 -27.39 -2.85 -8.08
N ARG A 122 -26.45 -3.12 -9.00
CA ARG A 122 -26.72 -3.15 -10.44
C ARG A 122 -27.41 -4.42 -10.92
N MET A 123 -26.87 -5.58 -10.56
CA MET A 123 -27.29 -6.87 -11.12
C MET A 123 -28.40 -7.51 -10.30
N GLU A 124 -28.40 -7.31 -8.98
CA GLU A 124 -29.40 -7.89 -8.08
C GLU A 124 -30.48 -6.87 -7.67
N GLY A 125 -30.36 -5.60 -8.10
CA GLY A 125 -31.31 -4.53 -7.81
C GLY A 125 -31.39 -4.17 -6.32
N GLU A 126 -30.38 -4.53 -5.52
CA GLU A 126 -30.40 -4.26 -4.09
C GLU A 126 -30.29 -2.76 -3.79
N THR A 127 -31.21 -2.26 -2.97
CA THR A 127 -31.14 -0.87 -2.48
C THR A 127 -29.92 -0.66 -1.58
N PHE A 128 -29.35 0.56 -1.60
CA PHE A 128 -28.25 0.92 -0.72
C PHE A 128 -28.69 0.81 0.75
N SER A 129 -28.29 -0.28 1.40
CA SER A 129 -28.69 -0.61 2.76
C SER A 129 -27.52 -1.22 3.53
N ARG A 130 -27.61 -1.18 4.86
CA ARG A 130 -26.61 -1.82 5.73
C ARG A 130 -26.57 -3.34 5.51
N ALA A 131 -27.72 -3.96 5.22
CA ALA A 131 -27.82 -5.39 4.95
C ALA A 131 -27.03 -5.76 3.68
N MET A 132 -27.18 -4.96 2.61
CA MET A 132 -26.43 -5.14 1.35
C MET A 132 -24.92 -5.08 1.58
N ILE A 133 -24.44 -4.06 2.30
CA ILE A 133 -23.00 -3.89 2.59
C ILE A 133 -22.48 -5.06 3.42
N ILE A 134 -23.22 -5.52 4.44
CA ILE A 134 -22.82 -6.67 5.27
C ILE A 134 -22.74 -7.93 4.40
N ARG A 135 -23.76 -8.21 3.58
CA ARG A 135 -23.79 -9.34 2.66
C ARG A 135 -22.61 -9.30 1.70
N GLY A 136 -22.43 -8.19 0.99
CA GLY A 136 -21.32 -8.03 0.05
C GLY A 136 -19.95 -8.11 0.72
N SER A 137 -19.83 -7.67 1.97
CA SER A 137 -18.58 -7.79 2.73
C SER A 137 -18.28 -9.25 3.07
N LEU A 138 -19.27 -9.98 3.60
CA LEU A 138 -19.15 -11.39 3.97
C LEU A 138 -18.80 -12.28 2.77
N GLU A 139 -19.44 -12.05 1.62
CA GLU A 139 -19.15 -12.76 0.37
C GLU A 139 -17.70 -12.53 -0.12
N ARG A 140 -17.06 -11.43 0.30
CA ARG A 140 -15.69 -11.09 -0.08
C ARG A 140 -14.64 -11.44 0.97
N VAL A 141 -15.03 -11.77 2.20
CA VAL A 141 -14.07 -12.19 3.25
C VAL A 141 -13.30 -13.44 2.79
N SER A 142 -13.98 -14.50 2.33
CA SER A 142 -13.31 -15.75 1.94
C SER A 142 -12.31 -15.57 0.78
N PRO A 143 -12.65 -14.89 -0.33
CA PRO A 143 -11.68 -14.58 -1.38
C PRO A 143 -10.48 -13.74 -0.91
N VAL A 144 -10.71 -12.73 -0.06
CA VAL A 144 -9.62 -11.86 0.45
C VAL A 144 -8.67 -12.67 1.34
N LEU A 145 -9.20 -13.47 2.26
CA LEU A 145 -8.41 -14.36 3.10
C LEU A 145 -7.61 -15.36 2.27
N MET A 146 -8.18 -15.92 1.21
CA MET A 146 -7.46 -16.82 0.31
C MET A 146 -6.22 -16.14 -0.29
N THR A 147 -6.35 -14.92 -0.79
CA THR A 147 -5.21 -14.17 -1.35
C THR A 147 -4.17 -13.81 -0.30
N ALA A 148 -4.61 -13.44 0.90
CA ALA A 148 -3.72 -13.13 2.02
C ALA A 148 -2.94 -14.37 2.47
N LEU A 149 -3.60 -15.53 2.58
CA LEU A 149 -2.96 -16.80 2.97
C LEU A 149 -1.97 -17.30 1.93
N VAL A 150 -2.29 -17.23 0.64
CA VAL A 150 -1.37 -17.62 -0.43
C VAL A 150 -0.11 -16.75 -0.39
N ALA A 151 -0.26 -15.43 -0.26
CA ALA A 151 0.88 -14.53 -0.13
C ALA A 151 1.67 -14.77 1.17
N ALA A 152 0.98 -15.01 2.28
CA ALA A 152 1.59 -15.33 3.56
C ALA A 152 2.45 -16.61 3.46
N PHE A 153 1.92 -17.69 2.91
CA PHE A 153 2.66 -18.94 2.73
C PHE A 153 3.81 -18.82 1.73
N ALA A 154 3.65 -18.02 0.66
CA ALA A 154 4.71 -17.78 -0.30
C ALA A 154 5.90 -17.01 0.31
N LEU A 155 5.63 -16.09 1.24
CA LEU A 155 6.65 -15.26 1.89
C LEU A 155 7.19 -15.88 3.18
N MET A 156 6.49 -16.85 3.75
CA MET A 156 6.84 -17.51 5.01
C MET A 156 8.28 -18.03 5.06
N PRO A 157 8.83 -18.71 4.02
CA PRO A 157 10.23 -19.15 4.05
C PRO A 157 11.21 -17.98 4.15
N LEU A 158 10.98 -16.89 3.40
CA LEU A 158 11.83 -15.70 3.40
C LEU A 158 11.82 -14.96 4.74
N LEU A 159 10.77 -15.14 5.55
CA LEU A 159 10.70 -14.58 6.91
C LEU A 159 11.54 -15.38 7.91
N PHE A 160 11.64 -16.71 7.74
CA PHE A 160 12.39 -17.58 8.65
C PHE A 160 13.86 -17.76 8.26
N GLU A 161 14.21 -17.55 6.99
CA GLU A 161 15.58 -17.67 6.49
C GLU A 161 16.35 -16.35 6.53
N ALA A 162 16.04 -15.50 7.52
CA ALA A 162 16.58 -14.14 7.65
C ALA A 162 18.11 -14.10 7.78
N GLU A 163 18.73 -15.13 8.35
CA GLU A 163 20.18 -15.21 8.54
C GLU A 163 20.94 -15.97 7.45
N GLN A 164 20.27 -16.44 6.40
CA GLN A 164 20.94 -17.16 5.31
C GLN A 164 21.58 -16.19 4.29
N PRO A 165 22.83 -16.44 3.84
CA PRO A 165 23.43 -15.65 2.79
C PRO A 165 22.57 -15.63 1.52
N GLY A 166 22.26 -14.44 1.00
CA GLY A 166 21.43 -14.23 -0.20
C GLY A 166 19.99 -13.79 0.08
N THR A 167 19.52 -13.81 1.33
CA THR A 167 18.16 -13.32 1.69
C THR A 167 18.14 -11.86 2.13
N GLU A 168 19.28 -11.18 2.16
CA GLU A 168 19.43 -9.83 2.74
C GLU A 168 18.59 -8.76 2.01
N ILE A 169 18.32 -8.98 0.71
CA ILE A 169 17.46 -8.11 -0.10
C ILE A 169 15.99 -8.53 0.02
N LEU A 170 15.71 -9.84 0.06
CA LEU A 170 14.36 -10.38 0.02
C LEU A 170 13.66 -10.34 1.38
N HIS A 171 14.40 -10.45 2.47
CA HIS A 171 13.84 -10.50 3.81
C HIS A 171 13.11 -9.19 4.20
N PRO A 172 13.68 -7.98 4.01
CA PRO A 172 12.95 -6.73 4.25
C PRO A 172 11.68 -6.59 3.40
N VAL A 173 11.72 -7.06 2.14
CA VAL A 173 10.56 -7.05 1.22
C VAL A 173 9.46 -7.96 1.77
N ALA A 174 9.83 -9.18 2.18
CA ALA A 174 8.90 -10.17 2.73
C ALA A 174 8.26 -9.67 4.03
N VAL A 175 9.04 -9.08 4.95
CA VAL A 175 8.53 -8.53 6.21
C VAL A 175 7.49 -7.45 5.94
N VAL A 176 7.80 -6.49 5.05
CA VAL A 176 6.90 -5.38 4.70
C VAL A 176 5.60 -5.90 4.13
N ILE A 177 5.64 -6.82 3.16
CA ILE A 177 4.44 -7.35 2.53
C ILE A 177 3.63 -8.19 3.54
N PHE A 178 4.26 -9.08 4.30
CA PHE A 178 3.56 -9.98 5.22
C PHE A 178 2.83 -9.22 6.33
N SER A 179 3.54 -8.35 7.05
CA SER A 179 2.97 -7.54 8.15
C SER A 179 1.91 -6.56 7.64
N GLY A 180 2.15 -5.96 6.48
CA GLY A 180 1.21 -5.07 5.82
C GLY A 180 -0.06 -5.77 5.34
N LEU A 181 0.03 -7.00 4.84
CA LEU A 181 -1.13 -7.80 4.45
C LEU A 181 -1.99 -8.18 5.65
N ILE A 182 -1.39 -8.53 6.79
CA ILE A 182 -2.13 -8.81 8.02
C ILE A 182 -2.92 -7.57 8.44
N SER A 183 -2.24 -6.43 8.55
CA SER A 183 -2.88 -5.18 8.94
C SER A 183 -3.94 -4.73 7.95
N SER A 184 -3.62 -4.74 6.65
CA SER A 184 -4.55 -4.37 5.59
C SER A 184 -5.76 -5.28 5.59
N THR A 185 -5.61 -6.59 5.74
CA THR A 185 -6.74 -7.53 5.70
C THR A 185 -7.68 -7.33 6.89
N LEU A 186 -7.13 -7.12 8.08
CA LEU A 186 -7.91 -6.85 9.28
C LEU A 186 -8.63 -5.50 9.16
N LEU A 187 -7.90 -4.43 8.86
CA LEU A 187 -8.44 -3.08 8.82
C LEU A 187 -9.41 -2.87 7.64
N ASP A 188 -9.10 -3.37 6.45
CA ASP A 188 -9.95 -3.26 5.25
C ASP A 188 -11.29 -4.01 5.41
N THR A 189 -11.34 -5.04 6.27
CA THR A 189 -12.59 -5.76 6.54
C THR A 189 -13.59 -4.91 7.32
N PHE A 190 -13.13 -3.91 8.09
CA PHE A 190 -14.01 -3.00 8.83
C PHE A 190 -14.09 -1.61 8.20
N LEU A 191 -12.97 -1.08 7.71
CA LEU A 191 -12.89 0.29 7.24
C LEU A 191 -13.57 0.49 5.88
N THR A 192 -13.34 -0.39 4.90
CA THR A 192 -13.95 -0.27 3.58
C THR A 192 -15.48 -0.28 3.63
N PRO A 193 -16.15 -1.21 4.34
CA PRO A 193 -17.60 -1.15 4.52
C PRO A 193 -18.08 0.13 5.22
N ALA A 194 -17.36 0.60 6.24
CA ALA A 194 -17.71 1.82 6.98
C ALA A 194 -17.57 3.07 6.11
N MET A 195 -16.48 3.20 5.35
CA MET A 195 -16.27 4.30 4.42
C MET A 195 -17.29 4.27 3.28
N PHE A 196 -17.64 3.08 2.77
CA PHE A 196 -18.63 2.95 1.71
C PHE A 196 -20.03 3.32 2.21
N TRP A 197 -20.37 2.95 3.44
CA TRP A 197 -21.62 3.39 4.08
C TRP A 197 -21.71 4.92 4.23
N LEU A 198 -20.63 5.56 4.68
CA LEU A 198 -20.61 7.01 4.95
C LEU A 198 -20.58 7.87 3.69
N PHE A 199 -19.78 7.48 2.70
CA PHE A 199 -19.47 8.33 1.54
C PHE A 199 -19.88 7.71 0.19
N GLY A 200 -20.18 6.41 0.15
CA GLY A 200 -20.42 5.66 -1.08
C GLY A 200 -21.83 5.77 -1.66
N ARG A 201 -22.84 6.23 -0.90
CA ARG A 201 -24.24 6.28 -1.35
C ARG A 201 -24.46 7.12 -2.60
N LYS A 202 -24.25 8.45 -2.51
CA LYS A 202 -24.47 9.37 -3.64
C LYS A 202 -23.64 9.00 -4.87
N PRO A 203 -22.34 8.63 -4.73
CA PRO A 203 -21.56 8.17 -5.87
C PRO A 203 -22.05 6.88 -6.51
N ALA A 204 -22.50 5.90 -5.71
CA ALA A 204 -22.97 4.62 -6.22
C ALA A 204 -24.31 4.77 -6.97
N GLU A 205 -25.25 5.54 -6.42
CA GLU A 205 -26.52 5.88 -7.07
C GLU A 205 -26.26 6.59 -8.42
N LYS A 206 -25.43 7.64 -8.43
CA LYS A 206 -25.07 8.37 -9.67
C LYS A 206 -24.45 7.47 -10.76
N LEU A 207 -23.64 6.49 -10.36
CA LEU A 207 -22.99 5.56 -11.29
C LEU A 207 -23.96 4.55 -11.92
N LEU A 208 -25.07 4.26 -11.24
CA LEU A 208 -26.14 3.43 -11.78
C LEU A 208 -26.92 4.23 -12.84
N ASP A 209 -27.36 5.44 -12.48
CA ASP A 209 -28.12 6.34 -13.36
C ASP A 209 -27.36 6.65 -14.66
N SER A 210 -26.07 6.95 -14.58
CA SER A 210 -25.25 7.29 -15.76
C SER A 210 -25.03 6.12 -16.72
N THR A 211 -25.25 4.88 -16.29
CA THR A 211 -25.14 3.70 -17.16
C THR A 211 -26.47 3.39 -17.83
N GLU A 212 -27.60 3.69 -17.18
CA GLU A 212 -28.93 3.54 -17.77
C GLU A 212 -29.17 4.58 -18.89
N GLU A 213 -28.68 5.82 -18.75
CA GLU A 213 -28.76 6.85 -19.81
C GLU A 213 -27.96 6.50 -21.07
N GLY A 214 -26.93 5.65 -20.98
CA GLY A 214 -26.11 5.21 -22.12
C GLY A 214 -26.64 3.97 -22.85
N ALA A 215 -27.75 3.39 -22.39
CA ALA A 215 -28.36 2.18 -22.93
C ALA A 215 -29.57 2.44 -23.85
N PHE A 216 -29.87 3.72 -24.16
CA PHE A 216 -30.93 4.14 -25.07
C PHE A 216 -30.38 4.77 -26.35
#